data_AF-K1U825-F1
#
_entry.id   AF-K1U825-F1
#
_cell.length_a   1.000
_cell.length_b   1.000
_cell.length_c   1.000
_cell.angle_alpha   90.00
_cell.angle_beta   90.00
_cell.angle_gamma   90.00
#
_symmetry.space_group_name_H-M   'P 1'
#
loop_
_entity.id
_entity.type
_entity.pdbx_description
1 polymer ?
#
loop_
_entity_poly.entity_id
_entity_poly.type
_entity_poly.pdbx_seq_one_letter_code
_entity_poly.pdbx_strand_id
1 'polypeptide(L)'
;MFSESKATQNGVIICSDLLLEYIGTNYPGLYFVSSTTKVLTDFIQLEKELSREDFRFVVPDFRLNKAFDKLGTLTERQKSKVEFLCNECCYFGCTDRKSCYENVSR
;
A
#
# COMPACT_ATOMS: atom_id res chain seq x y z
N MET A 1 20.49 2.63 -19.64
CA MET A 1 21.32 2.73 -18.42
C MET A 1 20.78 3.92 -17.64
N PHE A 2 20.08 3.70 -16.53
CA PHE A 2 19.51 4.80 -15.75
C PHE A 2 20.66 5.55 -15.05
N SER A 3 20.72 6.87 -15.21
CA SER A 3 21.79 7.70 -14.67
C SER A 3 21.80 7.66 -13.14
N GLU A 4 22.95 7.37 -12.54
CA GLU A 4 23.18 7.52 -11.11
C GLU A 4 23.18 9.02 -10.74
N SER A 5 22.00 9.59 -10.53
CA SER A 5 21.85 10.72 -9.63
C SER A 5 22.14 10.21 -8.21
N LYS A 6 22.67 11.04 -7.30
CA LYS A 6 22.83 10.70 -5.86
C LYS A 6 21.45 10.25 -5.33
N ALA A 7 21.24 8.93 -5.29
CA ALA A 7 19.96 8.36 -5.71
C ALA A 7 18.92 8.39 -4.60
N THR A 8 17.87 9.20 -4.76
CA THR A 8 16.60 8.87 -4.12
C THR A 8 16.20 7.47 -4.57
N GLN A 9 16.14 6.53 -3.62
CA GLN A 9 15.74 5.16 -3.92
C GLN A 9 14.31 5.18 -4.46
N ASN A 10 14.08 4.50 -5.59
CA ASN A 10 12.75 4.35 -6.17
C ASN A 10 12.04 3.15 -5.53
N GLY A 11 10.71 3.15 -5.56
CA GLY A 11 9.89 2.06 -5.02
C GLY A 11 8.74 1.68 -5.95
N VAL A 12 8.09 0.57 -5.61
CA VAL A 12 6.95 0.02 -6.37
C VAL A 12 5.77 -0.18 -5.42
N ILE A 13 4.60 0.34 -5.81
CA ILE A 13 3.33 0.07 -5.13
C ILE A 13 2.77 -1.24 -5.67
N ILE A 14 2.48 -2.19 -4.78
CA ILE A 14 2.20 -3.57 -5.19
C ILE A 14 1.03 -4.19 -4.43
N CYS A 15 0.22 -4.95 -5.17
CA CYS A 15 -0.97 -5.63 -4.66
C CYS A 15 -0.82 -7.16 -4.63
N SER A 16 0.03 -7.74 -5.49
CA SER A 16 0.16 -9.18 -5.67
C SER A 16 1.42 -9.72 -5.03
N ASP A 17 1.31 -10.76 -4.19
CA ASP A 17 2.48 -11.42 -3.60
C ASP A 17 3.32 -12.14 -4.68
N LEU A 18 2.69 -12.62 -5.76
CA LEU A 18 3.43 -13.18 -6.92
C LEU A 18 4.35 -12.13 -7.56
N LEU A 19 3.85 -10.91 -7.73
CA LEU A 19 4.66 -9.82 -8.28
C LEU A 19 5.71 -9.33 -7.27
N LEU A 20 5.42 -9.41 -5.97
CA LEU A 20 6.37 -9.05 -4.92
C LEU A 20 7.60 -9.95 -4.98
N GLU A 21 7.39 -11.27 -5.06
CA GLU A 21 8.48 -12.25 -5.18
C GLU A 21 9.26 -12.05 -6.49
N TYR A 22 8.55 -11.88 -7.61
CA TYR A 22 9.19 -11.69 -8.91
C TYR A 22 10.03 -10.41 -8.95
N ILE A 23 9.46 -9.26 -8.55
CA ILE A 23 10.17 -7.98 -8.59
C ILE A 23 11.28 -7.96 -7.54
N GLY A 24 11.07 -8.53 -6.35
CA GLY A 24 12.08 -8.62 -5.30
C GLY A 24 13.32 -9.40 -5.76
N THR A 25 13.10 -10.47 -6.54
CA THR A 25 14.18 -11.28 -7.11
C THR A 25 14.89 -10.58 -8.27
N ASN A 26 14.14 -9.95 -9.18
CA ASN A 26 14.69 -9.40 -10.42
C ASN A 26 15.18 -7.93 -10.30
N TYR A 27 14.71 -7.19 -9.29
CA TYR A 27 14.99 -5.76 -9.10
C TYR A 27 15.22 -5.41 -7.62
N PRO A 28 16.27 -5.96 -6.97
CA PRO A 28 16.50 -5.84 -5.53
C PRO A 28 16.78 -4.41 -5.02
N GLY A 29 17.03 -3.45 -5.93
CA GLY A 29 17.21 -2.03 -5.57
C GLY A 29 15.92 -1.29 -5.24
N LEU A 30 14.74 -1.87 -5.56
CA LEU A 30 13.44 -1.26 -5.34
C LEU A 30 12.90 -1.62 -3.95
N TYR A 31 12.33 -0.65 -3.24
CA TYR A 31 11.51 -0.95 -2.05
C TYR A 31 10.04 -1.10 -2.43
N PHE A 32 9.28 -1.81 -1.59
CA PHE A 32 7.87 -2.04 -1.85
C PHE A 32 6.97 -1.21 -0.94
N VAL A 33 5.83 -0.81 -1.51
CA VAL A 33 4.71 -0.20 -0.80
C VAL A 33 3.49 -1.09 -1.00
N SER A 34 2.84 -1.49 0.09
CA SER A 34 1.60 -2.24 -0.04
C SER A 34 0.46 -1.34 -0.52
N SER A 35 -0.21 -1.77 -1.59
CA SER A 35 -1.25 -0.99 -2.27
C SER A 35 -2.59 -0.98 -1.53
N THR A 36 -3.29 0.15 -1.59
CA THR A 36 -4.71 0.24 -1.20
C THR A 36 -5.60 -0.74 -1.98
N THR A 37 -5.19 -1.14 -3.19
CA THR A 37 -5.90 -2.12 -4.03
C THR A 37 -5.86 -3.56 -3.50
N LYS A 38 -5.12 -3.83 -2.41
CA LYS A 38 -5.28 -5.06 -1.63
C LYS A 38 -6.60 -5.12 -0.86
N VAL A 39 -7.28 -3.98 -0.72
CA VAL A 39 -8.62 -3.87 -0.13
C VAL A 39 -8.65 -4.46 1.30
N LEU A 40 -7.68 -4.07 2.13
CA LEU A 40 -7.62 -4.48 3.54
C LEU A 40 -8.63 -3.65 4.33
N THR A 41 -9.82 -4.21 4.57
CA THR A 41 -10.95 -3.49 5.17
C THR A 41 -11.09 -3.71 6.66
N ASP A 42 -10.55 -4.81 7.16
CA ASP A 42 -10.45 -5.07 8.59
C ASP A 42 -9.16 -4.44 9.12
N PHE A 43 -9.24 -3.78 10.28
CA PHE A 43 -8.08 -3.17 10.91
C PHE A 43 -7.02 -4.22 11.28
N ILE A 44 -7.41 -5.44 11.65
CA ILE A 44 -6.48 -6.53 11.96
C ILE A 44 -5.66 -6.92 10.71
N GLN A 45 -6.25 -6.81 9.52
CA GLN A 45 -5.53 -7.06 8.27
C GLN A 45 -4.48 -5.97 8.01
N LEU A 46 -4.81 -4.70 8.28
CA LEU A 46 -3.86 -3.59 8.21
C LEU A 46 -2.69 -3.79 9.19
N GLU A 47 -2.95 -4.18 10.44
CA GLU A 47 -1.90 -4.42 11.44
C GLU A 47 -0.93 -5.54 11.02
N LYS A 48 -1.48 -6.63 10.48
CA LYS A 48 -0.69 -7.74 9.93
C LYS A 48 0.17 -7.29 8.75
N GLU A 49 -0.39 -6.50 7.84
CA GLU A 49 0.34 -5.99 6.68
C GLU A 49 1.45 -5.02 7.08
N LEU A 50 1.20 -4.12 8.03
CA LEU A 50 2.20 -3.21 8.60
C LEU A 50 3.35 -3.95 9.28
N SER A 51 3.09 -5.16 9.78
CA SER A 51 4.09 -6.02 10.42
C SER A 51 4.97 -6.78 9.43
N ARG A 52 4.66 -6.77 8.13
CA ARG A 52 5.50 -7.42 7.11
C ARG A 52 6.75 -6.59 6.83
N GLU A 53 7.90 -7.25 6.87
CA GLU A 53 9.20 -6.64 6.59
C GLU A 53 9.40 -6.34 5.09
N ASP A 54 8.63 -6.99 4.22
CA ASP A 54 8.69 -6.80 2.77
C ASP A 54 8.38 -5.35 2.35
N PHE A 55 7.56 -4.65 3.15
CA PHE A 55 7.05 -3.32 2.81
C PHE A 55 7.74 -2.23 3.63
N ARG A 56 8.23 -1.20 2.93
CA ARG A 56 8.65 0.05 3.56
C ARG A 56 7.46 0.84 4.06
N PHE A 57 6.41 0.92 3.25
CA PHE A 57 5.17 1.62 3.58
C PHE A 57 3.96 0.75 3.28
N VAL A 58 2.86 0.99 3.98
CA VAL A 58 1.56 0.34 3.73
C VAL A 58 0.52 1.43 3.59
N VAL A 59 -0.18 1.41 2.46
CA VAL A 59 -1.31 2.32 2.22
C VAL A 59 -2.60 1.56 2.56
N PRO A 60 -3.29 1.90 3.67
CA PRO A 60 -4.52 1.22 4.06
C PRO A 60 -5.62 1.48 3.02
N ASP A 61 -6.68 0.68 3.07
CA ASP A 61 -7.92 1.07 2.40
C ASP A 61 -8.40 2.39 2.99
N PHE A 62 -8.80 3.34 2.13
CA PHE A 62 -9.21 4.69 2.54
C PHE A 62 -10.33 4.69 3.59
N ARG A 63 -11.11 3.60 3.66
CA ARG A 63 -12.15 3.41 4.67
C ARG A 63 -11.60 3.44 6.10
N LEU A 64 -10.32 3.12 6.27
CA LEU A 64 -9.62 3.12 7.56
C LEU A 64 -8.98 4.48 7.89
N ASN A 65 -8.94 5.45 6.96
CA ASN A 65 -8.27 6.74 7.16
C ASN A 65 -8.79 7.52 8.38
N LYS A 66 -10.06 7.33 8.74
CA LYS A 66 -10.72 8.01 9.88
C LYS A 66 -10.88 7.12 11.11
N ALA A 67 -10.29 5.92 11.13
CA ALA A 67 -10.35 5.02 12.28
C ALA A 67 -9.38 5.45 13.38
N PHE A 68 -9.45 6.72 13.82
CA PHE A 68 -8.45 7.36 14.68
C PHE A 68 -8.19 6.61 15.99
N ASP A 69 -9.24 6.10 16.63
CA ASP A 69 -9.11 5.32 17.86
C ASP A 69 -8.23 4.10 17.65
N LYS A 70 -8.42 3.38 16.54
CA LYS A 70 -7.64 2.19 16.19
C LYS A 70 -6.25 2.55 15.67
N LEU A 71 -6.13 3.60 14.85
CA LEU A 71 -4.83 4.09 14.39
C LEU A 71 -3.94 4.54 15.56
N GLY A 72 -4.56 5.07 16.62
CA GLY A 72 -3.89 5.43 17.86
C GLY A 72 -3.27 4.25 18.60
N THR A 73 -3.80 3.03 18.44
CA THR A 73 -3.28 1.81 19.10
C THR A 73 -2.10 1.18 18.38
N LEU A 74 -1.75 1.65 17.17
CA LEU A 74 -0.58 1.14 16.45
C LEU A 74 0.71 1.43 17.22
N THR A 75 1.68 0.52 17.10
CA THR A 75 3.04 0.77 17.60
C THR A 75 3.72 1.89 16.81
N GLU A 76 4.71 2.56 17.40
CA GLU A 76 5.48 3.62 16.70
C GLU A 76 6.12 3.13 15.40
N ARG A 77 6.57 1.86 15.38
CA ARG A 77 7.09 1.21 14.18
C ARG A 77 6.04 1.03 13.09
N GLN A 78 4.81 0.68 13.46
CA GLN A 78 3.72 0.56 12.50
C GLN A 78 3.31 1.95 12.01
N LYS A 79 3.17 2.93 12.91
CA LYS A 79 2.83 4.32 12.57
C LYS A 79 3.81 4.93 11.56
N SER A 80 5.11 4.68 11.71
CA SER A 80 6.13 5.20 10.79
C SER A 80 6.08 4.59 9.38
N LYS A 81 5.31 3.50 9.18
CA LYS A 81 5.11 2.85 7.88
C LYS A 81 3.77 3.19 7.23
N VAL A 82 2.84 3.84 7.94
CA VAL A 82 1.50 4.14 7.40
C VAL A 82 1.59 5.34 6.47
N GLU A 83 1.07 5.18 5.25
CA GLU A 83 0.89 6.27 4.27
C GLU A 83 -0.58 6.33 3.87
N PHE A 84 -1.17 7.52 3.74
CA PHE A 84 -2.61 7.63 3.44
C PHE A 84 -2.86 8.03 1.98
N LEU A 85 -3.72 7.27 1.30
CA LEU A 85 -4.34 7.75 0.07
C LEU A 85 -5.34 8.85 0.42
N CYS A 86 -5.08 10.06 -0.07
CA CYS A 86 -5.98 11.19 0.02
C CYS A 86 -6.63 11.44 -1.35
N ASN A 87 -7.82 12.06 -1.34
CA ASN A 87 -8.60 12.40 -2.54
C ASN A 87 -8.98 11.15 -3.36
N GLU A 88 -9.40 10.09 -2.68
CA GLU A 88 -9.98 8.94 -3.35
C GLU A 88 -11.26 9.36 -4.11
N CYS A 89 -11.39 8.91 -5.35
CA CYS A 89 -12.60 9.21 -6.14
C CYS A 89 -13.82 8.39 -5.67
N CYS A 90 -13.61 7.34 -4.88
CA CYS A 90 -14.66 6.42 -4.43
C CYS A 90 -15.25 6.85 -3.09
N TYR A 91 -16.57 6.77 -2.94
CA TYR A 91 -17.21 6.88 -1.63
C TYR A 91 -17.29 5.51 -0.92
N PHE A 92 -17.63 5.54 0.37
CA PHE A 92 -17.86 4.35 1.20
C PHE A 92 -19.03 3.52 0.64
N GLY A 93 -18.76 2.30 0.18
CA GLY A 93 -19.79 1.42 -0.38
C GLY A 93 -20.05 1.59 -1.89
N CYS A 94 -19.17 2.29 -2.62
CA CYS A 94 -19.24 2.36 -4.08
C CYS A 94 -19.20 0.95 -4.72
N THR A 95 -20.30 0.56 -5.37
CA THR A 95 -20.48 -0.73 -6.06
C THR A 95 -19.71 -0.81 -7.38
N ASP A 96 -19.44 0.35 -7.99
CA ASP A 96 -18.78 0.45 -9.28
C ASP A 96 -17.26 0.39 -9.18
N ARG A 97 -16.69 0.35 -7.97
CA ARG A 97 -15.24 0.44 -7.73
C ARG A 97 -14.45 -0.55 -8.57
N LYS A 98 -14.90 -1.81 -8.63
CA LYS A 98 -14.25 -2.85 -9.45
C LYS A 98 -14.28 -2.49 -10.94
N SER A 99 -15.44 -2.08 -11.44
CA SER A 99 -15.62 -1.66 -12.85
C SER A 99 -14.74 -0.45 -13.17
N CYS A 100 -14.66 0.54 -12.28
CA CYS A 100 -13.77 1.69 -12.43
C CYS A 100 -12.30 1.26 -12.56
N TYR A 101 -11.81 0.37 -11.69
CA TYR A 101 -10.43 -0.13 -11.78
C TYR A 101 -10.18 -0.94 -13.07
N GLU A 102 -11.12 -1.81 -13.45
CA GLU A 102 -11.01 -2.60 -14.68
C GLU A 102 -10.99 -1.72 -15.94
N ASN A 103 -11.73 -0.62 -15.95
CA ASN A 103 -11.77 0.30 -17.09
C ASN A 103 -10.47 1.11 -17.23
N VAL A 104 -9.83 1.51 -16.13
CA VAL A 104 -8.58 2.30 -16.17
C VAL A 104 -7.31 1.46 -16.21
N SER A 105 -7.40 0.15 -15.95
CA SER A 105 -6.25 -0.77 -15.94
C SER A 105 -6.08 -1.58 -17.23
N ARG A 106 -6.89 -1.30 -18.26
CA ARG A 106 -6.73 -1.82 -19.63
C ARG A 106 -5.76 -0.96 -20.42
#